data_AF-A0A2V9JY02-F1
#
_entry.id   AF-A0A2V9JY02-F1
#
_cell.length_a   1.000
_cell.length_b   1.000
_cell.length_c   1.000
_cell.angle_alpha   90.00
_cell.angle_beta   90.00
_cell.angle_gamma   90.00
#
_symmetry.space_group_name_H-M   'P 1'
#
loop_
_entity.id
_entity.type
_entity.pdbx_description
1 polymer ?
#
loop_
_entity_poly.entity_id
_entity_poly.type
_entity_poly.pdbx_seq_one_letter_code
_entity_poly.pdbx_strand_id
1 'polypeptide(L)'
;MLLLVVSPSVAPAIAADCKDLPDAATLKAKLIAVAGPSIGGLFNGTRMWAAVVNRNGELCAFAASKDDPTQVWPGSQAIAKSKAYTANAFSLDTLALSTAMLYTFTQPGHSLWSLGQSNLFDPKFLAPPGGQGGGKDQIVAGLIFFGGGVPLYKDNKIIGGLGVSGDTSCADHEVAKEVRDQLALNPPGGKLSDDIIYPNIDGPSEFGHPLCNNTKRNGSAKLGDETKATGY
;
A
#
# COMPACT_ATOMS: atom_id res chain seq x y z
N MET A 1 25.29 36.82 -33.76
CA MET A 1 25.27 35.48 -33.17
C MET A 1 24.01 35.41 -32.31
N LEU A 2 22.92 34.88 -32.88
CA LEU A 2 21.59 34.87 -32.25
C LEU A 2 21.55 33.68 -31.28
N LEU A 3 21.52 33.92 -29.97
CA LEU A 3 21.33 32.86 -28.97
C LEU A 3 19.86 32.41 -29.00
N LEU A 4 19.62 31.23 -29.58
CA LEU A 4 18.36 30.50 -29.40
C LEU A 4 18.29 30.01 -27.95
N VAL A 5 17.46 30.67 -27.15
CA VAL A 5 17.07 30.17 -25.83
C VAL A 5 16.07 29.04 -26.04
N VAL A 6 16.55 27.80 -25.96
CA VAL A 6 15.69 26.61 -25.96
C VAL A 6 15.06 26.51 -24.58
N SER A 7 13.80 26.91 -24.45
CA SER A 7 13.03 26.68 -23.23
C SER A 7 12.91 25.16 -22.99
N PRO A 8 13.20 24.66 -21.78
CA PRO A 8 13.01 23.25 -21.49
C PRO A 8 11.53 22.89 -21.67
N SER A 9 11.26 21.91 -22.53
CA SER A 9 9.94 21.30 -22.67
C SER A 9 9.56 20.69 -21.33
N VAL A 10 8.62 21.31 -20.63
CA VAL A 10 8.00 20.73 -19.44
C VAL A 10 7.20 19.54 -19.92
N ALA A 11 7.64 18.32 -19.56
CA ALA A 11 6.86 17.11 -19.83
C ALA A 11 5.44 17.32 -19.27
N PRO A 12 4.38 16.94 -20.00
CA PRO A 12 3.02 17.10 -19.53
C PRO A 12 2.88 16.47 -18.15
N ALA A 13 2.33 17.21 -17.19
CA ALA A 13 1.94 16.63 -15.91
C ALA A 13 0.95 15.49 -16.19
N ILE A 14 1.23 14.28 -15.69
CA ILE A 14 0.26 13.18 -15.78
C ILE A 14 -0.99 13.64 -15.05
N ALA A 15 -2.14 13.51 -15.71
CA ALA A 15 -3.43 13.83 -15.10
C ALA A 15 -3.60 12.98 -13.85
N ALA A 16 -3.84 13.63 -12.72
CA ALA A 16 -4.10 12.97 -11.44
C ALA A 16 -5.54 12.44 -11.39
N ASP A 17 -5.91 11.61 -12.37
CA ASP A 17 -7.23 11.00 -12.50
C ASP A 17 -7.18 9.47 -12.30
N CYS A 18 -8.32 8.81 -12.42
CA CYS A 18 -8.45 7.37 -12.21
C CYS A 18 -8.32 6.54 -13.51
N LYS A 19 -7.96 7.13 -14.65
CA LYS A 19 -8.00 6.47 -15.97
C LYS A 19 -7.05 5.28 -16.09
N ASP A 20 -5.87 5.41 -15.50
CA ASP A 20 -4.80 4.41 -15.56
C ASP A 20 -4.75 3.51 -14.31
N LEU A 21 -5.80 3.57 -13.48
CA LEU A 21 -5.92 2.83 -12.24
C LEU A 21 -7.03 1.77 -12.36
N PRO A 22 -6.90 0.61 -11.68
CA PRO A 22 -7.90 -0.45 -11.78
C PRO A 22 -9.25 0.00 -11.20
N ASP A 23 -10.32 -0.46 -11.83
CA ASP A 23 -11.65 -0.39 -11.24
C ASP A 23 -11.83 -1.43 -10.11
N ALA A 24 -12.96 -1.36 -9.40
CA ALA A 24 -13.23 -2.24 -8.26
C ALA A 24 -13.30 -3.73 -8.65
N ALA A 25 -13.80 -4.04 -9.86
CA ALA A 25 -13.91 -5.40 -10.35
C ALA A 25 -12.52 -6.01 -10.64
N THR A 26 -11.67 -5.26 -11.34
CA THR A 26 -10.29 -5.64 -11.62
C THR A 26 -9.51 -5.78 -10.33
N LEU A 27 -9.64 -4.82 -9.41
CA LEU A 27 -8.97 -4.86 -8.10
C LEU A 27 -9.37 -6.10 -7.29
N LYS A 28 -10.67 -6.43 -7.24
CA LYS A 28 -11.17 -7.63 -6.58
C LYS A 28 -10.60 -8.90 -7.20
N ALA A 29 -10.61 -9.01 -8.53
CA ALA A 29 -10.09 -10.17 -9.23
C ALA A 29 -8.60 -10.41 -8.92
N LYS A 30 -7.80 -9.34 -8.89
CA LYS A 30 -6.38 -9.41 -8.55
C LYS A 30 -6.13 -9.80 -7.09
N LEU A 31 -6.90 -9.24 -6.16
CA LEU A 31 -6.86 -9.65 -4.74
C LEU A 31 -7.08 -11.15 -4.56
N ILE A 32 -8.08 -11.71 -5.25
CA ILE A 32 -8.41 -13.13 -5.17
C ILE A 32 -7.29 -13.97 -5.78
N ALA A 33 -6.74 -13.54 -6.91
CA ALA A 33 -5.74 -14.30 -7.67
C ALA A 33 -4.40 -14.47 -6.94
N VAL A 34 -3.99 -13.51 -6.11
CA VAL A 34 -2.69 -13.56 -5.41
C VAL A 34 -2.74 -14.34 -4.09
N ALA A 35 -3.94 -14.61 -3.56
CA ALA A 35 -4.09 -15.28 -2.28
C ALA A 35 -3.58 -16.73 -2.36
N GLY A 36 -2.87 -17.17 -1.32
CA GLY A 36 -2.33 -18.51 -1.25
C GLY A 36 -1.17 -18.67 -0.27
N PRO A 37 -0.70 -19.90 -0.06
CA PRO A 37 0.32 -20.21 0.95
C PRO A 37 1.64 -19.45 0.80
N SER A 38 1.93 -18.86 -0.37
CA SER A 38 3.09 -18.00 -0.62
C SER A 38 3.05 -16.69 0.17
N ILE A 39 1.86 -16.20 0.52
CA ILE A 39 1.64 -14.93 1.23
C ILE A 39 1.98 -15.05 2.73
N GLY A 40 1.64 -16.18 3.36
CA GLY A 40 1.81 -16.36 4.81
C GLY A 40 0.75 -15.63 5.64
N GLY A 41 1.13 -15.14 6.81
CA GLY A 41 0.17 -14.52 7.74
C GLY A 41 -0.78 -15.51 8.43
N LEU A 42 -1.93 -15.00 8.85
CA LEU A 42 -3.03 -15.72 9.49
C LEU A 42 -3.94 -16.38 8.46
N PHE A 43 -4.14 -15.75 7.30
CA PHE A 43 -5.16 -16.14 6.32
C PHE A 43 -4.63 -16.32 4.90
N ASN A 44 -3.30 -16.27 4.69
CA ASN A 44 -2.69 -16.47 3.37
C ASN A 44 -3.23 -15.49 2.32
N GLY A 45 -3.56 -14.25 2.71
CA GLY A 45 -4.08 -13.26 1.78
C GLY A 45 -5.56 -13.42 1.39
N THR A 46 -6.29 -14.40 1.95
CA THR A 46 -7.63 -14.75 1.46
C THR A 46 -8.75 -13.81 1.91
N ARG A 47 -8.50 -12.96 2.92
CA ARG A 47 -9.50 -12.08 3.55
C ARG A 47 -8.99 -10.64 3.60
N MET A 48 -9.08 -9.93 2.47
CA MET A 48 -8.45 -8.64 2.28
C MET A 48 -9.43 -7.57 1.79
N TRP A 49 -9.27 -6.35 2.30
CA TRP A 49 -9.71 -5.13 1.63
C TRP A 49 -8.55 -4.58 0.81
N ALA A 50 -8.85 -4.03 -0.36
CA ALA A 50 -7.94 -3.15 -1.08
C ALA A 50 -8.60 -1.82 -1.39
N ALA A 51 -7.78 -0.78 -1.52
CA ALA A 51 -8.15 0.54 -1.99
C ALA A 51 -7.08 1.09 -2.92
N VAL A 52 -7.50 1.86 -3.92
CA VAL A 52 -6.63 2.56 -4.85
C VAL A 52 -6.98 4.03 -4.87
N VAL A 53 -5.98 4.88 -4.70
CA VAL A 53 -6.10 6.33 -4.83
C VAL A 53 -5.28 6.84 -6.01
N ASN A 54 -5.73 7.92 -6.64
CA ASN A 54 -4.94 8.63 -7.66
C ASN A 54 -3.86 9.51 -7.02
N ARG A 55 -3.12 10.24 -7.86
CA ARG A 55 -2.05 11.13 -7.41
C ARG A 55 -2.54 12.25 -6.47
N ASN A 56 -3.77 12.74 -6.64
CA ASN A 56 -4.39 13.71 -5.74
C ASN A 56 -4.78 13.11 -4.38
N GLY A 57 -4.73 11.78 -4.23
CA GLY A 57 -5.21 11.07 -3.05
C GLY A 57 -6.72 10.81 -3.05
N GLU A 58 -7.39 11.02 -4.19
CA GLU A 58 -8.82 10.71 -4.35
C GLU A 58 -9.02 9.22 -4.57
N LEU A 59 -10.06 8.66 -3.95
CA LEU A 59 -10.35 7.22 -4.06
C LEU A 59 -10.92 6.86 -5.43
N CYS A 60 -10.20 6.01 -6.16
CA CYS A 60 -10.62 5.49 -7.46
C CYS A 60 -11.46 4.21 -7.33
N ALA A 61 -11.00 3.29 -6.49
CA ALA A 61 -11.63 1.99 -6.29
C ALA A 61 -11.34 1.45 -4.89
N PHE A 62 -12.25 0.62 -4.36
CA PHE A 62 -12.00 -0.22 -3.21
C PHE A 62 -12.83 -1.51 -3.34
N ALA A 63 -12.33 -2.61 -2.80
CA ALA A 63 -12.99 -3.91 -2.89
C ALA A 63 -12.58 -4.84 -1.74
N ALA A 64 -13.48 -5.76 -1.38
CA ALA A 64 -13.18 -6.89 -0.52
C ALA A 64 -12.90 -8.15 -1.36
N SER A 65 -12.01 -9.02 -0.89
CA SER A 65 -11.65 -10.29 -1.56
C SER A 65 -12.74 -11.36 -1.46
N LYS A 66 -13.74 -11.18 -0.60
CA LYS A 66 -14.89 -12.08 -0.44
C LYS A 66 -16.15 -11.46 -1.03
N ASP A 67 -17.04 -12.31 -1.53
CA ASP A 67 -18.36 -11.90 -2.00
C ASP A 67 -19.24 -11.38 -0.87
N ASP A 68 -19.13 -12.00 0.31
CA ASP A 68 -19.63 -11.46 1.56
C ASP A 68 -18.52 -10.64 2.25
N PRO A 69 -18.57 -9.30 2.22
CA PRO A 69 -17.52 -8.47 2.78
C PRO A 69 -17.46 -8.52 4.31
N THR A 70 -18.48 -9.07 4.98
CA THR A 70 -18.42 -9.33 6.43
C THR A 70 -17.43 -10.46 6.79
N GLN A 71 -17.01 -11.24 5.80
CA GLN A 71 -15.99 -12.28 5.92
C GLN A 71 -14.56 -11.74 5.78
N VAL A 72 -14.40 -10.43 5.63
CA VAL A 72 -13.15 -9.70 5.76
C VAL A 72 -13.30 -8.76 6.97
N TRP A 73 -12.24 -8.54 7.75
CA TRP A 73 -12.31 -7.63 8.90
C TRP A 73 -12.89 -6.26 8.49
N PRO A 74 -14.04 -5.84 9.06
CA PRO A 74 -14.68 -4.58 8.65
C PRO A 74 -13.78 -3.35 8.87
N GLY A 75 -12.97 -3.36 9.94
CA GLY A 75 -12.03 -2.28 10.24
C GLY A 75 -10.90 -2.13 9.21
N SER A 76 -10.60 -3.19 8.45
CA SER A 76 -9.54 -3.14 7.43
C SER A 76 -9.89 -2.25 6.24
N GLN A 77 -11.15 -1.86 6.04
CA GLN A 77 -11.52 -0.95 4.96
C GLN A 77 -10.86 0.43 5.12
N ALA A 78 -10.91 1.02 6.32
CA ALA A 78 -10.28 2.31 6.61
C ALA A 78 -8.74 2.22 6.48
N ILE A 79 -8.18 1.11 6.97
CA ILE A 79 -6.75 0.85 6.96
C ILE A 79 -6.25 0.70 5.52
N ALA A 80 -6.96 -0.04 4.66
CA ALA A 80 -6.59 -0.17 3.24
C ALA A 80 -6.60 1.19 2.53
N LYS A 81 -7.61 2.04 2.76
CA LYS A 81 -7.66 3.42 2.21
C LYS A 81 -6.50 4.28 2.71
N SER A 82 -6.22 4.23 4.01
CA SER A 82 -5.15 5.00 4.63
C SER A 82 -3.76 4.53 4.17
N LYS A 83 -3.56 3.22 3.96
CA LYS A 83 -2.33 2.67 3.38
C LYS A 83 -2.13 3.11 1.93
N ALA A 84 -3.20 3.12 1.13
CA ALA A 84 -3.16 3.61 -0.25
C ALA A 84 -2.78 5.11 -0.29
N TYR A 85 -3.43 5.91 0.56
CA TYR A 85 -3.14 7.33 0.69
C TYR A 85 -1.70 7.58 1.16
N THR A 86 -1.23 6.86 2.19
CA THR A 86 0.15 6.99 2.71
C THR A 86 1.19 6.69 1.62
N ALA A 87 1.04 5.58 0.91
CA ALA A 87 1.97 5.19 -0.13
C ALA A 87 2.02 6.22 -1.27
N ASN A 88 0.87 6.78 -1.65
CA ASN A 88 0.81 7.91 -2.59
C ASN A 88 1.50 9.17 -2.01
N ALA A 89 1.16 9.55 -0.79
CA ALA A 89 1.56 10.84 -0.20
C ALA A 89 3.07 10.98 0.02
N PHE A 90 3.77 9.89 0.33
CA PHE A 90 5.20 9.92 0.67
C PHE A 90 6.13 9.37 -0.41
N SER A 91 5.59 8.95 -1.56
CA SER A 91 6.40 8.50 -2.69
C SER A 91 6.59 9.60 -3.74
N LEU A 92 7.75 9.57 -4.38
CA LEU A 92 8.18 10.47 -5.46
C LEU A 92 8.64 9.67 -6.67
N ASP A 93 8.73 10.31 -7.84
CA ASP A 93 9.27 9.68 -9.06
C ASP A 93 10.64 9.02 -8.85
N THR A 94 11.46 9.62 -7.98
CA THR A 94 12.84 9.19 -7.68
C THR A 94 12.96 8.32 -6.43
N LEU A 95 11.89 8.15 -5.65
CA LEU A 95 11.92 7.39 -4.41
C LEU A 95 10.54 6.80 -4.12
N ALA A 96 10.39 5.50 -4.38
CA ALA A 96 9.21 4.74 -3.98
C ALA A 96 9.32 4.36 -2.49
N LEU A 97 8.28 4.66 -1.71
CA LEU A 97 8.20 4.28 -0.30
C LEU A 97 6.89 3.53 -0.05
N SER A 98 7.03 2.23 0.25
CA SER A 98 5.93 1.45 0.78
C SER A 98 5.65 1.85 2.24
N THR A 99 4.44 1.56 2.72
CA THR A 99 4.13 1.78 4.14
C THR A 99 4.97 0.89 5.05
N ALA A 100 5.48 -0.24 4.55
CA ALA A 100 6.39 -1.09 5.31
C ALA A 100 7.73 -0.39 5.59
N MET A 101 8.29 0.27 4.58
CA MET A 101 9.55 1.01 4.70
C MET A 101 9.45 2.27 5.59
N LEU A 102 8.23 2.78 5.81
CA LEU A 102 7.99 3.92 6.73
C LEU A 102 7.94 3.50 8.21
N TYR A 103 7.85 2.21 8.51
CA TYR A 103 7.58 1.71 9.87
C TYR A 103 8.57 2.26 10.90
N THR A 104 9.87 2.01 10.71
CA THR A 104 10.91 2.40 11.67
C THR A 104 10.96 3.92 11.88
N PHE A 105 10.82 4.74 10.82
CA PHE A 105 10.83 6.21 10.97
C PHE A 105 9.73 6.75 11.91
N THR A 106 8.65 5.99 12.06
CA THR A 106 7.48 6.38 12.86
C THR A 106 7.42 5.72 14.22
N GLN A 107 8.48 5.04 14.65
CA GLN A 107 8.61 4.49 16.01
C GLN A 107 9.19 5.54 16.99
N PRO A 108 8.94 5.40 18.31
CA PRO A 108 9.56 6.27 19.31
C PRO A 108 11.08 6.33 19.15
N GLY A 109 11.64 7.54 19.16
CA GLY A 109 13.09 7.77 18.98
C GLY A 109 13.55 7.95 17.53
N HIS A 110 12.66 7.84 16.54
CA HIS A 110 12.98 8.08 15.13
C HIS A 110 12.43 9.43 14.62
N SER A 111 12.96 9.90 13.48
CA SER A 111 12.80 11.27 12.99
C SER A 111 11.38 11.68 12.61
N LEU A 112 10.51 10.72 12.25
CA LEU A 112 9.12 10.95 11.89
C LEU A 112 8.14 10.46 12.97
N TRP A 113 8.62 10.32 14.21
CA TRP A 113 7.75 10.11 15.35
C TRP A 113 6.68 11.22 15.41
N SER A 114 5.42 10.83 15.60
CA SER A 114 4.20 11.70 15.54
C SER A 114 3.63 11.98 14.14
N LEU A 115 4.23 11.49 13.05
CA LEU A 115 3.68 11.69 11.69
C LEU A 115 2.21 11.24 11.57
N GLY A 116 1.82 10.17 12.26
CA GLY A 116 0.46 9.63 12.27
C GLY A 116 -0.62 10.53 12.87
N GLN A 117 -0.24 11.63 13.52
CA GLN A 117 -1.18 12.64 14.01
C GLN A 117 -1.62 13.62 12.92
N SER A 118 -0.99 13.57 11.74
CA SER A 118 -1.35 14.36 10.57
C SER A 118 -2.28 13.61 9.62
N ASN A 119 -2.96 14.34 8.71
CA ASN A 119 -3.77 13.77 7.63
C ASN A 119 -4.73 12.67 8.12
N LEU A 120 -5.47 12.94 9.19
CA LEU A 120 -6.35 11.95 9.82
C LEU A 120 -7.43 11.47 8.83
N PHE A 121 -7.78 10.19 8.94
CA PHE A 121 -8.85 9.61 8.14
C PHE A 121 -10.21 10.20 8.56
N ASP A 122 -11.03 10.60 7.58
CA ASP A 122 -12.40 11.05 7.84
C ASP A 122 -13.37 9.86 7.81
N PRO A 123 -14.01 9.49 8.95
CA PRO A 123 -14.92 8.35 9.03
C PRO A 123 -16.09 8.39 8.05
N LYS A 124 -16.45 9.57 7.50
CA LYS A 124 -17.52 9.67 6.48
C LYS A 124 -17.21 8.89 5.20
N PHE A 125 -15.94 8.57 4.95
CA PHE A 125 -15.52 7.77 3.80
C PHE A 125 -15.58 6.26 4.07
N LEU A 126 -16.13 5.81 5.20
CA LEU A 126 -16.48 4.41 5.39
C LEU A 126 -17.71 4.06 4.55
N ALA A 127 -17.69 2.86 3.98
CA ALA A 127 -18.85 2.22 3.41
C ALA A 127 -19.28 1.07 4.34
N PRO A 128 -20.59 0.81 4.52
CA PRO A 128 -21.05 -0.41 5.17
C PRO A 128 -20.49 -1.63 4.40
N PRO A 129 -20.48 -2.83 5.01
CA PRO A 129 -20.03 -4.04 4.33
C PRO A 129 -20.71 -4.27 2.97
N GLY A 130 -21.95 -3.80 2.78
CA GLY A 130 -22.65 -3.82 1.48
C GLY A 130 -22.06 -2.94 0.37
N GLY A 131 -21.06 -2.11 0.65
CA GLY A 131 -20.23 -1.41 -0.33
C GLY A 131 -20.76 -0.06 -0.85
N GLN A 132 -21.93 0.40 -0.41
CA GLN A 132 -22.49 1.68 -0.87
C GLN A 132 -21.72 2.88 -0.30
N GLY A 133 -21.37 3.87 -1.14
CA GLY A 133 -20.65 5.08 -0.71
C GLY A 133 -19.13 4.88 -0.68
N GLY A 134 -18.48 5.32 0.40
CA GLY A 134 -17.06 5.06 0.63
C GLY A 134 -16.08 6.11 0.09
N GLY A 135 -16.54 7.28 -0.35
CA GLY A 135 -15.68 8.40 -0.72
C GLY A 135 -15.04 8.34 -2.11
N LYS A 136 -15.70 7.67 -3.08
CA LYS A 136 -15.25 7.68 -4.47
C LYS A 136 -15.09 9.11 -4.98
N ASP A 137 -13.99 9.38 -5.68
CA ASP A 137 -13.61 10.70 -6.22
C ASP A 137 -13.45 11.78 -5.12
N GLN A 138 -13.20 11.36 -3.88
CA GLN A 138 -12.93 12.23 -2.74
C GLN A 138 -11.60 11.85 -2.09
N ILE A 139 -10.90 12.86 -1.54
CA ILE A 139 -9.64 12.65 -0.82
C ILE A 139 -9.93 11.94 0.50
N VAL A 140 -9.53 10.68 0.61
CA VAL A 140 -9.80 9.85 1.81
C VAL A 140 -8.90 10.17 3.00
N ALA A 141 -7.70 10.69 2.74
CA ALA A 141 -6.65 10.88 3.73
C ALA A 141 -6.36 9.60 4.55
N GLY A 142 -5.87 9.76 5.77
CA GLY A 142 -5.49 8.68 6.67
C GLY A 142 -4.05 8.23 6.46
N LEU A 143 -3.30 8.11 7.56
CA LEU A 143 -1.93 7.62 7.55
C LEU A 143 -1.77 6.29 8.27
N ILE A 144 -1.08 5.34 7.64
CA ILE A 144 -0.70 4.03 8.19
C ILE A 144 0.72 3.67 7.74
N PHE A 145 1.58 3.31 8.69
CA PHE A 145 3.02 3.08 8.46
C PHE A 145 3.47 1.64 8.72
N PHE A 146 2.52 0.70 8.77
CA PHE A 146 2.85 -0.73 8.72
C PHE A 146 2.52 -1.29 7.34
N GLY A 147 3.14 -2.41 6.99
CA GLY A 147 3.09 -2.99 5.65
C GLY A 147 1.69 -3.17 5.06
N GLY A 148 1.58 -2.95 3.74
CA GLY A 148 0.35 -3.14 2.95
C GLY A 148 0.00 -1.99 2.01
N GLY A 149 0.67 -0.85 2.08
CA GLY A 149 0.56 0.23 1.10
C GLY A 149 1.77 0.26 0.17
N VAL A 150 1.54 0.37 -1.13
CA VAL A 150 2.57 0.47 -2.17
C VAL A 150 2.20 1.55 -3.19
N PRO A 151 3.16 2.39 -3.63
CA PRO A 151 2.92 3.38 -4.67
C PRO A 151 2.74 2.72 -6.04
N LEU A 152 1.96 3.36 -6.90
CA LEU A 152 1.64 2.90 -8.26
C LEU A 152 2.30 3.82 -9.28
N TYR A 153 3.02 3.23 -10.24
CA TYR A 153 3.75 3.97 -11.26
C TYR A 153 3.34 3.55 -12.66
N LYS A 154 3.42 4.50 -13.57
CA LYS A 154 3.31 4.28 -15.02
C LYS A 154 4.34 5.18 -15.70
N ASP A 155 5.08 4.61 -16.65
CA ASP A 155 6.13 5.34 -17.39
C ASP A 155 7.13 6.07 -16.48
N ASN A 156 7.56 5.40 -15.39
CA ASN A 156 8.45 5.92 -14.35
C ASN A 156 7.92 7.15 -13.57
N LYS A 157 6.61 7.40 -13.62
CA LYS A 157 5.96 8.46 -12.87
C LYS A 157 4.96 7.89 -11.88
N ILE A 158 4.92 8.44 -10.68
CA ILE A 158 3.92 8.05 -9.70
C ILE A 158 2.53 8.56 -10.14
N ILE A 159 1.55 7.67 -10.14
CA ILE A 159 0.16 7.96 -10.54
C ILE A 159 -0.85 7.73 -9.41
N GLY A 160 -0.42 7.17 -8.29
CA GLY A 160 -1.30 6.88 -7.16
C GLY A 160 -0.70 5.93 -6.15
N GLY A 161 -1.57 5.30 -5.37
CA GLY A 161 -1.20 4.31 -4.35
C GLY A 161 -2.24 3.20 -4.23
N LEU A 162 -1.78 2.00 -3.93
CA LEU A 162 -2.57 0.83 -3.58
C LEU A 162 -2.36 0.53 -2.10
N GLY A 163 -3.43 0.24 -1.38
CA GLY A 163 -3.38 -0.21 0.01
C GLY A 163 -4.20 -1.47 0.20
N VAL A 164 -3.66 -2.42 0.95
CA VAL A 164 -4.27 -3.70 1.30
C VAL A 164 -4.25 -3.90 2.80
N SER A 165 -5.35 -4.43 3.35
CA SER A 165 -5.46 -4.74 4.77
C SER A 165 -6.44 -5.89 5.02
N GLY A 166 -6.10 -6.78 5.93
CA GLY A 166 -6.96 -7.92 6.28
C GLY A 166 -6.24 -9.10 6.93
N ASP A 167 -4.92 -9.06 7.00
CA ASP A 167 -4.08 -10.08 7.62
C ASP A 167 -2.96 -9.40 8.45
N THR A 168 -1.83 -10.08 8.69
CA THR A 168 -0.65 -9.44 9.25
C THR A 168 -0.08 -8.39 8.30
N SER A 169 0.59 -7.36 8.81
CA SER A 169 1.16 -6.29 7.98
C SER A 169 2.18 -6.80 6.95
N CYS A 170 2.90 -7.87 7.26
CA CYS A 170 3.79 -8.57 6.34
C CYS A 170 3.02 -9.22 5.19
N ALA A 171 1.95 -9.96 5.51
CA ALA A 171 1.07 -10.58 4.49
C ALA A 171 0.32 -9.52 3.66
N ASP A 172 -0.15 -8.44 4.28
CA ASP A 172 -0.75 -7.30 3.60
C ASP A 172 0.23 -6.70 2.58
N HIS A 173 1.51 -6.53 2.94
CA HIS A 173 2.54 -6.02 2.02
C HIS A 173 2.80 -6.99 0.86
N GLU A 174 2.91 -8.29 1.11
CA GLU A 174 3.06 -9.29 0.05
C GLU A 174 1.87 -9.26 -0.92
N VAL A 175 0.63 -9.22 -0.41
CA VAL A 175 -0.57 -9.10 -1.28
C VAL A 175 -0.54 -7.80 -2.09
N ALA A 176 -0.24 -6.66 -1.47
CA ALA A 176 -0.19 -5.37 -2.16
C ALA A 176 0.86 -5.37 -3.27
N LYS A 177 2.06 -5.88 -2.99
CA LYS A 177 3.16 -6.00 -3.95
C LYS A 177 2.81 -6.92 -5.12
N GLU A 178 2.24 -8.10 -4.86
CA GLU A 178 1.81 -9.04 -5.90
C GLU A 178 0.66 -8.47 -6.75
N VAL A 179 -0.31 -7.79 -6.14
CA VAL A 179 -1.40 -7.13 -6.89
C VAL A 179 -0.85 -6.02 -7.78
N ARG A 180 0.02 -5.15 -7.26
CA ARG A 180 0.67 -4.09 -8.04
C ARG A 180 1.44 -4.68 -9.23
N ASP A 181 2.16 -5.77 -9.03
CA ASP A 181 2.92 -6.47 -10.06
C ASP A 181 2.00 -7.02 -11.16
N GLN A 182 0.90 -7.68 -10.79
CA GLN A 182 -0.10 -8.18 -11.74
C GLN A 182 -0.87 -7.07 -12.49
N LEU A 183 -0.82 -5.84 -12.00
CA LEU A 183 -1.36 -4.64 -12.65
C LEU A 183 -0.33 -3.95 -13.56
N ALA A 184 0.93 -4.40 -13.57
CA ALA A 184 2.04 -3.76 -14.25
C ALA A 184 2.27 -2.29 -13.83
N LEU A 185 2.04 -1.99 -12.55
CA LEU A 185 2.16 -0.64 -11.98
C LEU A 185 3.33 -0.50 -11.00
N ASN A 186 4.40 -1.25 -11.23
CA ASN A 186 5.59 -1.26 -10.36
C ASN A 186 6.41 0.04 -10.49
N PRO A 187 7.09 0.47 -9.41
CA PRO A 187 8.02 1.60 -9.46
C PRO A 187 9.21 1.36 -10.39
N PRO A 188 9.97 2.42 -10.74
CA PRO A 188 11.31 2.27 -11.29
C PRO A 188 12.15 1.31 -10.43
N GLY A 189 12.88 0.39 -11.05
CA GLY A 189 13.56 -0.70 -10.33
C GLY A 189 12.71 -1.96 -10.13
N GLY A 190 11.42 -1.90 -10.48
CA GLY A 190 10.54 -3.06 -10.53
C GLY A 190 9.89 -3.42 -9.20
N LYS A 191 9.28 -4.60 -9.16
CA LYS A 191 8.45 -5.11 -8.07
C LYS A 191 9.07 -5.01 -6.68
N LEU A 192 10.39 -5.14 -6.58
CA LEU A 192 11.11 -5.23 -5.30
C LEU A 192 11.73 -3.90 -4.84
N SER A 193 11.51 -2.79 -5.57
CA SER A 193 12.20 -1.52 -5.28
C SER A 193 11.86 -0.93 -3.91
N ASP A 194 10.68 -1.23 -3.38
CA ASP A 194 10.15 -0.76 -2.11
C ASP A 194 9.69 -1.94 -1.22
N ASP A 195 10.31 -3.11 -1.43
CA ASP A 195 9.99 -4.34 -0.71
C ASP A 195 10.28 -4.20 0.79
N ILE A 196 9.56 -4.97 1.59
CA ILE A 196 9.71 -5.01 3.03
C ILE A 196 11.09 -5.56 3.43
N ILE A 197 11.78 -4.82 4.30
CA ILE A 197 13.07 -5.18 4.87
C ILE A 197 12.85 -5.66 6.29
N TYR A 198 13.36 -6.85 6.61
CA TYR A 198 13.27 -7.44 7.95
C TYR A 198 14.65 -7.40 8.61
N PRO A 199 14.91 -6.49 9.56
CA PRO A 199 16.26 -6.33 10.12
C PRO A 199 16.84 -7.59 10.76
N ASN A 200 15.99 -8.47 11.28
CA ASN A 200 16.38 -9.76 11.86
C ASN A 200 16.91 -10.77 10.82
N ILE A 201 16.64 -10.53 9.53
CA ILE A 201 17.01 -11.41 8.41
C ILE A 201 18.02 -10.70 7.49
N ASP A 202 17.77 -9.43 7.16
CA ASP A 202 18.51 -8.68 6.14
C ASP A 202 19.63 -7.79 6.74
N GLY A 203 19.68 -7.66 8.07
CA GLY A 203 20.59 -6.75 8.78
C GLY A 203 19.98 -5.38 9.07
N PRO A 204 20.68 -4.54 9.85
CA PRO A 204 20.15 -3.24 10.30
C PRO A 204 19.75 -2.32 9.13
N SER A 205 18.60 -1.64 9.27
CA SER A 205 18.08 -0.69 8.28
C SER A 205 17.12 0.31 8.92
N GLU A 206 17.21 1.58 8.52
CA GLU A 206 16.23 2.62 8.86
C GLU A 206 14.85 2.41 8.22
N PHE A 207 14.76 1.53 7.22
CA PHE A 207 13.52 1.13 6.54
C PHE A 207 12.95 -0.18 7.09
N GLY A 208 13.44 -0.63 8.25
CA GLY A 208 13.09 -1.92 8.83
C GLY A 208 11.61 -2.05 9.20
N HIS A 209 11.10 -3.27 9.10
CA HIS A 209 9.79 -3.67 9.60
C HIS A 209 9.96 -4.95 10.46
N PRO A 210 9.22 -5.11 11.57
CA PRO A 210 9.28 -6.33 12.37
C PRO A 210 8.78 -7.54 11.57
N LEU A 211 9.20 -8.74 12.01
CA LEU A 211 8.57 -9.97 11.56
C LEU A 211 7.15 -10.05 12.10
N CYS A 212 6.25 -10.61 11.30
CA CYS A 212 4.88 -10.95 11.68
C CYS A 212 4.69 -12.47 11.80
N ASN A 213 3.54 -12.91 12.32
CA ASN A 213 3.19 -14.32 12.31
C ASN A 213 3.23 -14.91 10.89
N ASN A 214 3.90 -16.06 10.74
CA ASN A 214 4.11 -16.76 9.48
C ASN A 214 4.64 -15.83 8.37
N THR A 215 5.68 -15.04 8.68
CA THR A 215 6.29 -14.14 7.71
C THR A 215 6.87 -14.92 6.54
N LYS A 216 6.51 -14.49 5.33
CA LYS A 216 7.09 -14.91 4.06
C LYS A 216 7.42 -13.68 3.23
N ARG A 217 8.28 -13.85 2.23
CA ARG A 217 8.60 -12.81 1.26
C ARG A 217 8.88 -13.43 -0.10
N ASN A 218 8.27 -12.92 -1.16
CA ASN A 218 8.55 -13.34 -2.54
C ASN A 218 8.35 -14.86 -2.76
N GLY A 219 7.32 -15.43 -2.14
CA GLY A 219 7.01 -16.86 -2.24
C GLY A 219 7.99 -17.79 -1.52
N SER A 220 8.86 -17.26 -0.66
CA SER A 220 9.85 -18.03 0.08
C SER A 220 9.24 -19.06 1.04
N ALA A 221 10.11 -19.93 1.57
CA ALA A 221 9.84 -20.59 2.84
C ALA A 221 9.62 -19.55 3.96
N LYS A 222 9.02 -19.98 5.06
CA LYS A 222 8.77 -19.12 6.23
C LYS A 222 10.09 -18.54 6.75
N LEU A 223 10.14 -17.21 6.88
CA LEU A 223 11.30 -16.48 7.37
C LEU A 223 11.30 -16.37 8.91
N GLY A 224 10.12 -16.27 9.52
CA GLY A 224 10.00 -16.15 10.97
C GLY A 224 8.58 -15.83 11.42
N ASP A 225 8.46 -15.47 12.69
CA ASP A 225 7.21 -15.14 13.38
C ASP A 225 7.32 -13.82 14.15
N GLU A 226 6.16 -13.29 14.53
CA GLU A 226 6.02 -12.17 15.46
C GLU A 226 6.74 -12.49 16.78
N THR A 227 7.31 -11.46 17.41
CA THR A 227 7.90 -11.61 18.75
C THR A 227 6.78 -11.91 19.75
N LYS A 228 6.91 -13.01 20.48
CA LYS A 228 5.92 -13.39 21.51
C LYS A 228 5.95 -12.40 22.67
N ALA A 229 4.78 -11.96 23.12
CA ALA A 229 4.65 -11.19 24.35
C ALA A 229 5.19 -11.99 25.55
N THR A 230 6.02 -11.36 26.37
CA THR A 230 6.60 -11.94 27.60
C THR A 230 6.06 -11.28 28.88
N GLY A 231 5.18 -10.29 28.74
CA GLY A 231 4.49 -9.54 29.80
C GLY A 231 3.63 -8.41 29.19
N TYR A 232 2.78 -7.77 30.01
CA TYR A 232 1.98 -6.59 29.68
C TYR A 232 2.08 -5.55 30.78
#